data_AF-B6HWT8-F1
#
_entry.id   AF-B6HWT8-F1
#
_cell.length_a   1.000
_cell.length_b   1.000
_cell.length_c   1.000
_cell.angle_alpha   90.00
_cell.angle_beta   90.00
_cell.angle_gamma   90.00
#
_symmetry.space_group_name_H-M   'P 1'
#
loop_
_entity.id
_entity.type
_entity.pdbx_description
1 polymer ?
#
loop_
_entity_poly.entity_id
_entity_poly.type
_entity_poly.pdbx_seq_one_letter_code
_entity_poly.pdbx_strand_id
1 'polypeptide(L)'
;MSSQASVGALQRALEAQVLQSLEVLREIAKEFRAFNLGLETINDWVAEIKEVDETLIPVASSTAVQVLVPFEKLNFILAKCITASGPMRDFIVRDQALELLKYIQTYAEEYHLFKNPRVHLDIDNAKAKIMRWANDVVLPGGRA
;
A
#
# COMPACT_ATOMS: atom_id res chain seq x y z
N MET A 1 -2.25 -12.13 -33.03
CA MET A 1 -1.63 -10.96 -32.35
C MET A 1 -2.41 -10.52 -31.09
N SER A 2 -3.13 -11.42 -30.40
CA SER A 2 -4.05 -11.06 -29.31
C SER A 2 -3.47 -11.20 -27.90
N SER A 3 -2.59 -12.18 -27.66
CA SER A 3 -2.10 -12.51 -26.30
C SER A 3 -1.14 -11.46 -25.72
N GLN A 4 -0.28 -10.87 -26.55
CA GLN A 4 0.72 -9.89 -26.09
C GLN A 4 0.09 -8.55 -25.70
N ALA A 5 -0.97 -8.14 -26.40
CA ALA A 5 -1.73 -6.92 -26.09
C ALA A 5 -2.49 -7.04 -24.76
N SER A 6 -3.03 -8.23 -24.44
CA SER A 6 -3.68 -8.48 -23.14
C SER A 6 -2.69 -8.52 -21.98
N VAL A 7 -1.47 -8.98 -22.21
CA VAL A 7 -0.41 -9.01 -21.18
C VAL A 7 0.03 -7.59 -20.81
N GLY A 8 0.32 -6.75 -21.82
CA GLY A 8 0.71 -5.35 -21.57
C GLY A 8 -0.40 -4.52 -20.91
N ALA A 9 -1.67 -4.83 -21.20
CA ALA A 9 -2.80 -4.18 -20.54
C ALA A 9 -2.91 -4.58 -19.04
N LEU A 10 -2.63 -5.85 -18.72
CA LEU A 10 -2.64 -6.34 -17.35
C LEU A 10 -1.50 -5.73 -16.52
N GLN A 11 -0.29 -5.67 -17.08
CA GLN A 11 0.87 -5.05 -16.42
C GLN A 11 0.60 -3.59 -16.07
N ARG A 12 0.05 -2.82 -17.02
CA ARG A 12 -0.37 -1.42 -16.79
C ARG A 12 -1.44 -1.29 -15.71
N ALA A 13 -2.42 -2.20 -15.70
CA ALA A 13 -3.48 -2.18 -14.71
C ALA A 13 -2.94 -2.44 -13.29
N LEU A 14 -1.97 -3.36 -13.15
CA LEU A 14 -1.32 -3.68 -11.88
C LEU A 14 -0.44 -2.53 -11.38
N GLU A 15 0.38 -1.96 -12.26
CA GLU A 15 1.19 -0.78 -11.94
C GLU A 15 0.30 0.38 -11.46
N ALA A 16 -0.74 0.70 -12.23
CA ALA A 16 -1.71 1.73 -11.87
C ALA A 16 -2.37 1.45 -10.50
N GLN A 17 -2.63 0.19 -10.20
CA GLN A 17 -3.22 -0.20 -8.93
C GLN A 17 -2.27 -0.04 -7.74
N VAL A 18 -0.99 -0.41 -7.89
CA VAL A 18 0.00 -0.19 -6.82
C VAL A 18 0.24 1.31 -6.61
N LEU A 19 0.30 2.08 -7.70
CA LEU A 19 0.39 3.55 -7.64
C LEU A 19 -0.79 4.17 -6.90
N GLN A 20 -2.02 3.76 -7.22
CA GLN A 20 -3.21 4.26 -6.52
C GLN A 20 -3.23 3.84 -5.05
N SER A 21 -2.75 2.62 -4.73
CA SER A 21 -2.63 2.16 -3.35
C SER A 21 -1.66 3.04 -2.55
N LEU A 22 -0.54 3.47 -3.17
CA LEU A 22 0.40 4.42 -2.58
C LEU A 22 -0.23 5.81 -2.39
N GLU A 23 -1.09 6.26 -3.31
CA GLU A 23 -1.83 7.52 -3.14
C GLU A 23 -2.79 7.45 -1.96
N VAL A 24 -3.54 6.36 -1.80
CA VAL A 24 -4.41 6.15 -0.63
C VAL A 24 -3.58 6.14 0.65
N LEU A 25 -2.44 5.44 0.67
CA LEU A 25 -1.54 5.42 1.82
C LEU A 25 -1.05 6.83 2.18
N ARG A 26 -0.73 7.64 1.15
CA ARG A 26 -0.31 9.03 1.31
C ARG A 26 -1.40 9.89 1.95
N GLU A 27 -2.65 9.77 1.51
CA GLU A 27 -3.76 10.52 2.10
C GLU A 27 -4.01 10.13 3.55
N ILE A 28 -3.99 8.83 3.85
CA ILE A 28 -4.10 8.35 5.24
C ILE A 28 -2.90 8.90 6.06
N ALA A 29 -1.68 8.92 5.53
CA ALA A 29 -0.51 9.45 6.24
C ALA A 29 -0.56 10.97 6.48
N LYS A 30 -1.17 11.74 5.58
CA LYS A 30 -1.40 13.18 5.76
C LYS A 30 -2.39 13.45 6.88
N GLU A 31 -3.54 12.77 6.85
CA GLU A 31 -4.63 12.97 7.81
C GLU A 31 -4.26 12.44 9.20
N PHE A 32 -3.60 11.29 9.25
CA PHE A 32 -3.23 10.59 10.45
C PHE A 32 -1.71 10.60 10.57
N ARG A 33 -1.11 11.74 10.96
CA ARG A 33 0.33 11.93 11.27
C ARG A 33 0.98 10.77 12.07
N ALA A 34 0.15 9.93 12.69
CA ALA A 34 0.36 8.65 13.35
C ALA A 34 1.45 7.72 12.78
N PHE A 35 1.68 7.66 11.46
CA PHE A 35 2.57 6.61 10.93
C PHE A 35 4.06 6.92 11.03
N ASN A 36 4.42 8.19 11.28
CA ASN A 36 5.81 8.66 11.18
C ASN A 36 6.50 8.16 9.88
N LEU A 37 5.67 7.95 8.85
CA LEU A 37 6.01 7.57 7.50
C LEU A 37 6.11 8.89 6.74
N GLY A 38 7.32 9.24 6.33
CA GLY A 38 7.55 10.48 5.61
C GLY A 38 6.74 10.46 4.32
N LEU A 39 6.00 11.54 4.05
CA LEU A 39 5.36 11.71 2.76
C LEU A 39 6.40 11.66 1.62
N GLU A 40 7.63 12.09 1.91
CA GLU A 40 8.80 11.95 1.05
C GLU A 40 9.07 10.48 0.69
N THR A 41 9.13 9.59 1.68
CA THR A 41 9.33 8.15 1.45
C THR A 41 8.26 7.55 0.52
N ILE A 42 6.99 7.93 0.69
CA ILE A 42 5.91 7.45 -0.19
C ILE A 42 6.08 8.03 -1.60
N ASN A 43 6.48 9.29 -1.72
CA ASN A 43 6.73 9.91 -3.03
C ASN A 43 7.92 9.25 -3.75
N ASP A 44 8.96 8.85 -3.02
CA ASP A 44 10.12 8.14 -3.56
C ASP A 44 9.69 6.78 -4.13
N TRP A 45 8.83 6.05 -3.42
CA TRP A 45 8.27 4.78 -3.91
C TRP A 45 7.42 4.99 -5.17
N VAL A 46 6.62 6.06 -5.23
CA VAL A 46 5.83 6.41 -6.43
C VAL A 46 6.72 6.76 -7.61
N ALA A 47 7.78 7.53 -7.39
CA ALA A 47 8.73 7.90 -8.44
C ALA A 47 9.44 6.66 -9.00
N GLU A 48 9.85 5.76 -8.12
CA GLU A 48 10.54 4.53 -8.52
C GLU A 48 9.67 3.63 -9.42
N ILE A 49 8.39 3.43 -9.05
CA ILE A 49 7.46 2.62 -9.87
C ILE A 49 7.23 3.26 -11.24
N LYS A 50 7.07 4.60 -11.30
CA LYS A 50 6.88 5.33 -12.57
C LYS A 50 8.08 5.24 -13.52
N GLU A 51 9.25 4.90 -13.01
CA GLU A 51 10.47 4.68 -13.81
C GLU A 51 10.66 3.21 -14.21
N VAL A 52 9.75 2.31 -13.83
CA VAL A 52 9.78 0.91 -14.27
C VAL A 52 9.36 0.84 -15.74
N ASP A 53 10.16 0.14 -16.52
CA ASP A 53 9.78 -0.21 -17.89
C ASP A 53 8.79 -1.38 -17.82
N GLU A 54 7.57 -1.18 -18.33
CA GLU A 54 6.51 -2.20 -18.38
C GLU A 54 7.00 -3.52 -19.01
N THR A 55 7.98 -3.46 -19.91
CA THR A 55 8.55 -4.65 -20.58
C THR A 55 9.40 -5.52 -19.65
N LEU A 56 9.82 -4.99 -18.50
CA LEU A 56 10.58 -5.70 -17.47
C LEU A 56 9.68 -6.33 -16.40
N ILE A 57 8.39 -6.00 -16.39
CA ILE A 57 7.43 -6.62 -15.47
C ILE A 57 7.23 -8.07 -15.92
N PRO A 58 7.45 -9.07 -15.05
CA PRO A 58 7.29 -10.47 -15.43
C PRO A 58 5.83 -10.72 -15.87
N VAL A 59 5.67 -11.52 -16.93
CA VAL A 59 4.34 -11.96 -17.37
C VAL A 59 3.81 -12.90 -16.29
N ALA A 60 2.81 -12.43 -15.57
CA ALA A 60 2.19 -13.22 -14.53
C ALA A 60 1.68 -14.55 -15.11
N SER A 61 2.00 -15.66 -14.43
CA SER A 61 1.31 -16.93 -14.68
C SER A 61 -0.20 -16.74 -14.44
N SER A 62 -1.05 -17.58 -15.02
CA SER A 62 -2.51 -17.44 -15.18
C SER A 62 -3.35 -17.07 -13.93
N THR A 63 -2.75 -16.93 -12.75
CA THR A 63 -3.36 -16.50 -11.50
C THR A 63 -3.62 -14.98 -11.40
N ALA A 64 -2.89 -14.12 -12.11
CA ALA A 64 -2.99 -12.66 -11.94
C ALA A 64 -4.33 -12.03 -12.35
N VAL A 65 -5.09 -12.69 -13.23
CA VAL A 65 -6.41 -12.21 -13.69
C VAL A 65 -7.42 -12.13 -12.54
N GLN A 66 -7.20 -12.88 -11.44
CA GLN A 66 -8.09 -12.88 -10.28
C GLN A 66 -7.72 -11.88 -9.18
N VAL A 67 -6.58 -11.18 -9.31
CA VAL A 67 -5.99 -10.40 -8.21
C VAL A 67 -5.87 -8.91 -8.51
N LEU A 68 -6.60 -8.40 -9.50
CA LEU A 68 -6.93 -6.97 -9.52
C LEU A 68 -7.93 -6.73 -8.38
N VAL A 69 -7.44 -6.29 -7.22
CA VAL A 69 -8.36 -5.85 -6.16
C VAL A 69 -9.24 -4.75 -6.75
N PRO A 70 -10.58 -4.82 -6.64
CA PRO A 70 -11.43 -3.80 -7.24
C PRO A 70 -11.02 -2.41 -6.73
N PHE A 71 -10.89 -1.43 -7.63
CA PHE A 71 -10.67 -0.01 -7.29
C PHE A 71 -11.61 0.48 -6.16
N GLU A 72 -12.81 -0.09 -6.10
CA GLU A 72 -13.82 0.11 -5.06
C GLU A 72 -13.30 -0.20 -3.65
N LYS A 73 -12.45 -1.22 -3.49
CA LYS A 73 -11.87 -1.60 -2.19
C LYS A 73 -10.88 -0.55 -1.69
N LEU A 74 -10.11 0.10 -2.57
CA LEU A 74 -9.18 1.17 -2.20
C LEU A 74 -9.91 2.44 -1.73
N ASN A 75 -10.97 2.84 -2.46
CA ASN A 75 -11.82 3.95 -2.04
C ASN A 75 -12.54 3.65 -0.72
N PHE A 76 -12.96 2.40 -0.52
CA PHE A 76 -13.57 1.97 0.73
C PHE A 76 -12.59 2.00 1.91
N ILE A 77 -11.33 1.58 1.71
CA ILE A 77 -10.24 1.70 2.70
C ILE A 77 -10.05 3.16 3.11
N LEU A 78 -9.94 4.07 2.12
CA LEU A 78 -9.77 5.50 2.38
C LEU A 78 -10.97 6.07 3.14
N ALA A 79 -12.19 5.79 2.67
CA ALA A 79 -13.41 6.25 3.30
C ALA A 79 -13.54 5.75 4.75
N LYS A 80 -13.24 4.48 5.00
CA LYS A 80 -13.19 3.90 6.36
C LYS A 80 -12.21 4.63 7.25
N CYS A 81 -11.03 4.98 6.74
CA CYS A 81 -10.04 5.71 7.54
C CYS A 81 -10.51 7.13 7.87
N ILE A 82 -10.95 7.90 6.87
CA ILE A 82 -11.34 9.31 7.04
C ILE A 82 -12.58 9.46 7.94
N THR A 83 -13.54 8.53 7.82
CA THR A 83 -14.78 8.56 8.60
C THR A 83 -14.65 7.89 9.97
N ALA A 84 -13.52 7.23 10.24
CA ALA A 84 -13.28 6.58 11.53
C ALA A 84 -13.31 7.60 12.67
N SER A 85 -14.14 7.36 13.67
CA SER A 85 -14.32 8.23 14.82
C SER A 85 -14.47 7.44 16.12
N GLY A 86 -14.34 8.13 17.25
CA GLY A 86 -14.43 7.52 18.57
C GLY A 86 -13.21 6.64 18.95
N PRO A 87 -13.31 5.85 20.04
CA PRO A 87 -12.19 5.10 20.61
C PRO A 87 -11.59 4.04 19.69
N MET A 88 -12.34 3.59 18.68
CA MET A 88 -11.89 2.59 17.71
C MET A 88 -11.18 3.19 16.49
N ARG A 89 -11.18 4.53 16.36
CA ARG A 89 -10.64 5.23 15.18
C ARG A 89 -9.23 4.76 14.85
N ASP A 90 -8.35 4.78 15.85
CA ASP A 90 -6.94 4.48 15.64
C ASP A 90 -6.71 3.01 15.28
N PHE A 91 -7.52 2.11 15.83
CA PHE A 91 -7.50 0.68 15.48
C PHE A 91 -7.92 0.44 14.02
N ILE A 92 -8.96 1.14 13.55
CA ILE A 92 -9.44 1.05 12.17
C ILE A 92 -8.37 1.58 11.22
N VAL A 93 -7.86 2.79 11.47
CA VAL A 93 -6.84 3.43 10.63
C VAL A 93 -5.58 2.56 10.55
N ARG A 94 -5.14 1.98 11.68
CA ARG A 94 -4.02 1.04 11.74
C ARG A 94 -4.24 -0.18 10.86
N ASP A 95 -5.35 -0.88 11.05
CA ASP A 95 -5.62 -2.15 10.38
C ASP A 95 -5.68 -1.97 8.86
N GLN A 96 -6.34 -0.90 8.44
CA GLN A 96 -6.44 -0.51 7.03
C GLN A 96 -5.08 -0.10 6.43
N ALA A 97 -4.25 0.66 7.15
CA ALA A 97 -2.91 1.00 6.68
C ALA A 97 -1.98 -0.24 6.57
N LEU A 98 -2.10 -1.20 7.49
CA LEU A 98 -1.36 -2.46 7.42
C LEU A 98 -1.81 -3.34 6.26
N GLU A 99 -3.12 -3.44 6.01
CA GLU A 99 -3.66 -4.16 4.86
C GLU A 99 -3.13 -3.57 3.56
N LEU A 100 -3.10 -2.24 3.45
CA LEU A 100 -2.60 -1.52 2.29
C LEU A 100 -1.09 -1.71 2.06
N LEU A 101 -0.27 -1.65 3.12
CA LEU A 101 1.17 -1.92 3.01
C LEU A 101 1.48 -3.39 2.66
N LYS A 102 0.70 -4.34 3.17
CA LYS A 102 0.83 -5.75 2.76
C LYS A 102 0.50 -5.91 1.28
N TYR A 103 -0.58 -5.29 0.83
CA TYR A 103 -0.95 -5.26 -0.57
C TYR A 103 0.20 -4.67 -1.42
N ILE A 104 0.65 -3.45 -1.15
CA ILE A 104 1.73 -2.81 -1.91
C ILE A 104 2.98 -3.71 -1.98
N GLN A 105 3.41 -4.28 -0.85
CA GLN A 105 4.60 -5.14 -0.84
C GLN A 105 4.41 -6.40 -1.69
N THR A 106 3.30 -7.12 -1.51
CA THR A 106 3.06 -8.38 -2.22
C THR A 106 3.11 -8.19 -3.73
N TYR A 107 2.42 -7.17 -4.25
CA TYR A 107 2.39 -6.94 -5.69
C TYR A 107 3.69 -6.31 -6.19
N ALA A 108 4.32 -5.42 -5.43
CA ALA A 108 5.60 -4.88 -5.86
C ALA A 108 6.69 -5.96 -5.92
N GLU A 109 6.66 -6.97 -5.04
CA GLU A 109 7.56 -8.14 -5.09
C GLU A 109 7.22 -9.07 -6.25
N GLU A 110 5.95 -9.46 -6.40
CA GLU A 110 5.49 -10.39 -7.44
C GLU A 110 5.75 -9.85 -8.86
N TYR A 111 5.65 -8.54 -9.03
CA TYR A 111 5.77 -7.86 -10.32
C TYR A 111 7.08 -7.09 -10.50
N HIS A 112 8.04 -7.23 -9.58
CA HIS A 112 9.35 -6.55 -9.63
C HIS A 112 9.24 -5.03 -9.86
N LEU A 113 8.26 -4.38 -9.22
CA LEU A 113 7.98 -2.95 -9.41
C LEU A 113 8.99 -2.05 -8.67
N PHE A 114 9.68 -2.56 -7.66
CA PHE A 114 10.78 -1.85 -7.03
C PHE A 114 12.12 -2.39 -7.54
N LYS A 115 12.95 -1.49 -8.07
CA LYS A 115 14.33 -1.77 -8.46
C LYS A 115 15.27 -1.66 -7.26
N ASN A 116 14.93 -0.82 -6.30
CA ASN A 116 15.71 -0.56 -5.11
C ASN A 116 15.24 -1.49 -3.96
N PRO A 117 16.07 -2.46 -3.54
CA PRO A 117 15.69 -3.38 -2.47
C PRO A 117 15.45 -2.68 -1.12
N ARG A 118 15.91 -1.44 -0.96
CA ARG A 118 15.65 -0.65 0.26
C ARG A 118 14.17 -0.34 0.45
N VAL A 119 13.38 -0.29 -0.61
CA VAL A 119 11.94 -0.03 -0.50
C VAL A 119 11.23 -1.11 0.32
N HIS A 120 11.63 -2.38 0.19
CA HIS A 120 11.07 -3.46 1.00
C HIS A 120 11.39 -3.26 2.50
N LEU A 121 12.62 -2.86 2.82
CA LEU A 121 13.01 -2.52 4.20
C LEU A 121 12.24 -1.30 4.73
N ASP A 122 12.01 -0.29 3.89
CA ASP A 122 11.26 0.89 4.28
C ASP A 122 9.77 0.58 4.53
N ILE A 123 9.18 -0.32 3.72
CA ILE A 123 7.82 -0.84 3.94
C ILE A 123 7.74 -1.64 5.25
N ASP A 124 8.71 -2.51 5.53
CA ASP A 124 8.76 -3.27 6.79
C ASP A 124 8.91 -2.34 8.00
N ASN A 125 9.75 -1.31 7.88
CA ASN A 125 9.90 -0.26 8.88
C ASN A 125 8.58 0.52 9.08
N ALA A 126 7.85 0.82 8.01
CA ALA A 126 6.55 1.47 8.08
C ALA A 126 5.53 0.61 8.83
N LYS A 127 5.45 -0.69 8.51
CA LYS A 127 4.59 -1.66 9.22
C LYS A 127 4.93 -1.72 10.72
N ALA A 128 6.22 -1.78 11.06
CA ALA A 128 6.67 -1.79 12.45
C ALA A 128 6.26 -0.51 13.20
N LYS A 129 6.39 0.66 12.56
CA LYS A 129 5.95 1.95 13.13
C LYS A 129 4.44 1.99 13.36
N ILE A 130 3.63 1.54 12.39
CA ILE A 130 2.17 1.46 12.52
C ILE A 130 1.76 0.53 13.67
N MET A 131 2.42 -0.62 13.79
CA MET A 131 2.17 -1.56 14.89
C MET A 131 2.55 -0.96 16.25
N ARG A 132 3.63 -0.18 16.34
CA ARG A 132 4.05 0.50 17.58
C ARG A 132 3.09 1.62 17.98
N TRP A 133 2.68 2.47 17.03
CA TRP A 133 1.70 3.53 17.28
C TRP A 133 0.45 3.00 17.98
N ALA A 134 0.00 1.82 17.58
CA ALA A 134 -1.17 1.18 18.16
C ALA A 134 -1.01 0.72 19.61
N ASN A 135 0.21 0.39 20.03
CA ASN A 135 0.49 -0.01 21.40
C ASN A 135 0.53 1.20 22.34
N ASP A 136 0.89 2.38 21.83
CA ASP A 136 0.86 3.64 22.59
C ASP A 136 -0.57 4.16 22.82
N VAL A 137 -1.55 3.71 22.04
CA VAL A 137 -2.98 4.04 22.20
C VAL A 137 -3.67 3.15 23.25
N VAL A 138 -3.01 2.09 23.74
CA VAL A 138 -3.56 1.20 24.77
C VAL A 138 -3.17 1.67 26.18
N LEU A 139 -4.13 2.39 26.80
CA LEU A 139 -4.43 2.61 28.23
C LEU A 139 -3.88 3.87 28.96
N PRO A 140 -4.74 4.88 29.18
CA PRO A 140 -4.83 5.55 30.48
C PRO A 140 -5.76 4.71 31.37
N GLY A 141 -5.24 3.70 32.08
CA GLY A 141 -6.08 2.93 33.01
C GLY A 141 -5.55 1.61 33.59
N GLY A 142 -4.33 1.19 33.26
CA GLY A 142 -3.74 -0.03 33.82
C GLY A 142 -2.51 0.26 34.68
N ARG A 143 -2.70 0.68 35.93
CA ARG A 143 -1.68 0.50 36.98
C ARG A 143 -2.28 -0.38 38.07
N ALA A 144 -1.57 -1.47 38.34
CA ALA A 144 -1.73 -2.33 39.51
C ALA A 144 -1.50 -1.56 40.81
#